data_AF-A0A917LZM9-F1
#
_entry.id   AF-A0A917LZM9-F1
#
_cell.length_a   1.000
_cell.length_b   1.000
_cell.length_c   1.000
_cell.angle_alpha   90.00
_cell.angle_beta   90.00
_cell.angle_gamma   90.00
#
_symmetry.space_group_name_H-M   'P 1'
#
loop_
_entity.id
_entity.type
_entity.pdbx_description
1 polymer ?
#
loop_
_entity_poly.entity_id
_entity_poly.type
_entity_poly.pdbx_seq_one_letter_code
_entity_poly.pdbx_strand_id
1 'polypeptide(L)'
;MSADTVLEAAEEKLFRAQRSFARQLLGLVAAELRRQHPEAVRLTVYADRYEYVVGDLLDADGFVVRPDPGRCVVARRTADDPLGGTVTVAAHDVAALLRRALTVYEGPPEKVLRADPHTGVLHLDLTRA
;
A
#
# COMPACT_ATOMS: atom_id res chain seq x y z
N MET A 1 4.30 15.26 -34.83
CA MET A 1 4.72 14.58 -33.58
C MET A 1 6.03 13.88 -33.87
N SER A 2 7.08 14.16 -33.09
CA SER A 2 8.34 13.41 -33.17
C SER A 2 8.24 12.11 -32.38
N ALA A 3 9.16 11.17 -32.62
CA ALA A 3 9.27 9.95 -31.82
C ALA A 3 9.49 10.27 -30.33
N ASP A 4 10.27 11.32 -30.03
CA ASP A 4 10.55 11.77 -28.67
C ASP A 4 9.27 12.20 -27.93
N THR A 5 8.39 12.97 -28.59
CA THR A 5 7.11 13.36 -27.97
C THR A 5 6.19 12.16 -27.70
N VAL A 6 6.24 11.13 -28.55
CA VAL A 6 5.46 9.90 -28.33
C VAL A 6 6.02 9.10 -27.16
N LEU A 7 7.35 9.03 -27.03
CA LEU A 7 8.02 8.36 -25.92
C LEU A 7 7.73 9.05 -24.59
N GLU A 8 7.90 10.37 -24.50
CA GLU A 8 7.60 11.16 -23.29
C GLU A 8 6.13 10.97 -22.84
N ALA A 9 5.18 10.98 -23.78
CA ALA A 9 3.77 10.76 -23.49
C ALA A 9 3.48 9.32 -23.01
N ALA A 10 4.24 8.33 -23.51
CA ALA A 10 4.12 6.95 -23.06
C ALA A 10 4.69 6.75 -21.65
N GLU A 11 5.85 7.34 -21.36
CA GLU A 11 6.48 7.34 -20.04
C GLU A 11 5.56 8.01 -19.00
N GLU A 12 4.97 9.17 -19.33
CA GLU A 12 4.04 9.83 -18.41
C GLU A 12 2.81 8.96 -18.10
N LYS A 13 2.25 8.28 -19.12
CA LYS A 13 1.15 7.34 -18.91
C LYS A 13 1.56 6.17 -18.01
N LEU A 14 2.76 5.63 -18.20
CA LEU A 14 3.30 4.57 -17.36
C LEU A 14 3.43 5.04 -15.90
N PHE A 15 4.03 6.19 -15.65
CA PHE A 15 4.16 6.76 -14.31
C PHE A 15 2.80 7.00 -13.63
N ARG A 16 1.81 7.49 -14.38
CA ARG A 16 0.44 7.66 -13.87
C ARG A 16 -0.19 6.32 -13.49
N ALA A 17 -0.02 5.28 -14.32
CA ALA A 17 -0.54 3.94 -14.05
C ALA A 17 0.12 3.31 -12.81
N GLN A 18 1.45 3.40 -12.70
CA GLN A 18 2.21 2.94 -11.53
C GLN A 18 1.74 3.61 -10.23
N ARG A 19 1.58 4.95 -10.25
CA ARG A 19 1.06 5.70 -9.10
C ARG A 19 -0.36 5.31 -8.72
N SER A 20 -1.22 5.07 -9.71
CA SER A 20 -2.58 4.58 -9.49
C SER A 20 -2.58 3.20 -8.84
N PHE A 21 -1.78 2.28 -9.39
CA PHE A 21 -1.62 0.93 -8.85
C PHE A 21 -1.14 0.95 -7.40
N ALA A 22 -0.10 1.73 -7.09
CA ALA A 22 0.43 1.85 -5.74
C ALA A 22 -0.64 2.32 -4.73
N ARG A 23 -1.40 3.37 -5.07
CA ARG A 23 -2.48 3.86 -4.20
C ARG A 23 -3.58 2.83 -3.98
N GLN A 24 -3.99 2.12 -5.04
CA GLN A 24 -4.99 1.07 -4.93
C GLN A 24 -4.51 -0.07 -4.04
N LEU A 25 -3.26 -0.50 -4.20
CA LEU A 25 -2.68 -1.56 -3.38
C LEU A 25 -2.58 -1.15 -1.91
N LEU A 26 -2.14 0.08 -1.62
CA LEU A 26 -2.11 0.61 -0.24
C LEU A 26 -3.52 0.69 0.37
N GLY A 27 -4.52 1.10 -0.40
CA GLY A 27 -5.92 1.11 0.05
C GLY A 27 -6.44 -0.29 0.40
N LEU A 28 -6.14 -1.29 -0.43
CA LEU A 28 -6.51 -2.69 -0.15
C LEU A 28 -5.84 -3.22 1.12
N VAL A 29 -4.55 -2.92 1.32
CA VAL A 29 -3.84 -3.27 2.55
C VAL A 29 -4.47 -2.59 3.75
N ALA A 30 -4.76 -1.30 3.65
CA ALA A 30 -5.38 -0.54 4.74
C ALA A 30 -6.76 -1.10 5.13
N ALA A 31 -7.60 -1.41 4.14
CA ALA A 31 -8.93 -1.98 4.36
C ALA A 31 -8.86 -3.34 5.05
N GLU A 32 -7.95 -4.20 4.61
CA GLU A 32 -7.79 -5.54 5.15
C GLU A 32 -7.22 -5.52 6.58
N LEU A 33 -6.24 -4.65 6.85
CA LEU A 33 -5.71 -4.46 8.20
C LEU A 33 -6.78 -3.94 9.15
N ARG A 34 -7.58 -2.95 8.73
CA ARG A 34 -8.69 -2.44 9.52
C ARG A 34 -9.76 -3.50 9.77
N ARG A 35 -10.02 -4.38 8.81
CA ARG A 35 -10.96 -5.50 8.97
C ARG A 35 -10.46 -6.50 10.02
N GLN A 36 -9.16 -6.80 10.03
CA GLN A 36 -8.55 -7.73 10.98
C GLN A 36 -8.31 -7.10 12.37
N HIS A 37 -8.03 -5.81 12.41
CA HIS A 37 -7.68 -5.01 13.58
C HIS A 37 -8.48 -3.70 13.60
N PRO A 38 -9.80 -3.73 13.93
CA PRO A 38 -10.66 -2.55 13.90
C PRO A 38 -10.21 -1.39 14.79
N GLU A 39 -9.45 -1.70 15.84
CA GLU A 39 -8.85 -0.76 16.79
C GLU A 39 -7.61 -0.04 16.22
N ALA A 40 -6.96 -0.59 15.20
CA ALA A 40 -5.77 0.01 14.59
C ALA A 40 -6.17 1.13 13.62
N VAL A 41 -5.54 2.30 13.77
CA VAL A 41 -5.79 3.47 12.90
C VAL A 41 -4.62 3.78 11.99
N ARG A 42 -3.42 3.29 12.31
CA ARG A 42 -2.22 3.53 11.51
C ARG A 42 -1.26 2.35 11.57
N LEU A 43 -0.55 2.13 10.47
CA LEU A 43 0.56 1.19 10.37
C LEU A 43 1.87 1.94 10.16
N THR A 44 2.85 1.70 11.02
CA THR A 44 4.16 2.37 10.97
C THR A 44 4.98 1.90 9.77
N VAL A 45 5.62 2.85 9.07
CA VAL A 45 6.49 2.59 7.93
C VAL A 45 7.80 3.34 8.12
N TYR A 46 8.90 2.60 8.22
CA TYR A 46 10.24 3.14 8.25
C TYR A 46 10.81 3.17 6.84
N ALA A 47 11.32 4.34 6.43
CA ALA A 47 12.09 4.49 5.21
C ALA A 47 13.56 4.55 5.60
N ASP A 48 14.34 3.58 5.14
CA ASP A 48 15.79 3.68 5.07
C ASP A 48 16.21 4.05 3.64
N ARG A 49 17.47 4.46 3.44
CA ARG A 49 18.04 4.90 2.15
C ARG A 49 17.76 3.96 0.98
N TYR A 50 17.53 2.68 1.25
CA TYR A 50 17.39 1.65 0.23
C TYR A 50 16.07 0.91 0.28
N GLU A 51 15.35 0.94 1.41
CA GLU A 51 14.19 0.07 1.60
C GLU A 51 13.12 0.68 2.51
N TYR A 52 11.89 0.23 2.28
CA TYR A 52 10.79 0.42 3.21
C TYR A 52 10.64 -0.81 4.11
N VAL A 53 10.53 -0.57 5.41
CA VAL A 53 10.30 -1.57 6.45
C VAL A 53 9.01 -1.23 7.18
N VAL A 54 8.17 -2.24 7.40
CA VAL A 54 6.91 -2.08 8.11
C VAL A 54 7.12 -2.37 9.59
N GLY A 55 6.53 -1.54 10.46
CA GLY A 55 6.57 -1.67 11.91
C GLY A 55 5.22 -2.07 12.49
N ASP A 56 4.86 -1.43 13.59
CA ASP A 56 3.69 -1.81 14.40
C ASP A 56 2.38 -1.21 13.89
N LEU A 57 1.28 -1.92 14.16
CA LEU A 57 -0.06 -1.39 14.11
C LEU A 57 -0.34 -0.62 15.40
N LEU A 58 -0.79 0.63 15.27
CA LEU A 58 -1.07 1.52 16.39
C LEU A 58 -2.54 1.95 16.40
N ASP A 59 -3.08 2.14 17.60
CA ASP A 59 -4.38 2.75 17.82
C ASP A 59 -4.32 4.29 17.73
N ALA A 60 -5.45 4.93 18.00
CA ALA A 60 -5.60 6.39 17.98
C ALA A 60 -4.72 7.11 19.00
N ASP A 61 -4.42 6.46 20.12
CA ASP A 61 -3.61 7.00 21.20
C ASP A 61 -2.10 6.72 20.97
N GLY A 62 -1.77 5.93 19.95
CA GLY A 62 -0.40 5.55 19.60
C GLY A 62 0.12 4.33 20.34
N PHE A 63 -0.75 3.57 21.03
CA PHE A 63 -0.36 2.30 21.63
C PHE A 63 -0.30 1.22 20.57
N VAL A 64 0.65 0.30 20.76
CA VAL A 64 0.81 -0.87 19.90
C VAL A 64 -0.37 -1.80 20.08
N VAL A 65 -1.17 -1.92 19.02
CA VAL A 65 -2.22 -2.92 18.89
C VAL A 65 -1.61 -4.28 18.58
N ARG A 66 -0.66 -4.28 17.63
CA ARG A 66 0.01 -5.51 17.19
C ARG A 66 1.43 -5.23 16.69
N PRO A 67 2.42 -5.95 17.21
CA PRO A 67 3.73 -6.02 16.58
C PRO A 67 3.65 -6.92 15.35
N ASP A 68 4.14 -6.44 14.21
CA ASP A 68 4.04 -7.07 12.89
C ASP A 68 2.57 -7.31 12.41
N PRO A 69 2.12 -6.61 11.36
CA PRO A 69 0.78 -6.80 10.81
C PRO A 69 0.57 -8.19 10.18
N GLY A 70 1.63 -8.95 9.91
CA GLY A 70 1.56 -10.31 9.39
C GLY A 70 1.05 -10.39 7.95
N ARG A 71 0.13 -11.32 7.69
CA ARG A 71 -0.35 -11.64 6.33
C ARG A 71 -1.76 -11.09 6.08
N CYS A 72 -1.96 -10.55 4.89
CA CYS A 72 -3.26 -10.13 4.38
C CYS A 72 -3.71 -11.01 3.21
N VAL A 73 -5.02 -11.22 3.12
CA VAL A 73 -5.64 -11.93 2.01
C VAL A 73 -6.01 -10.91 0.94
N VAL A 74 -5.40 -11.01 -0.24
CA VAL A 74 -5.82 -10.22 -1.40
C VAL A 74 -6.65 -11.12 -2.30
N ALA A 75 -7.96 -10.87 -2.34
CA ALA A 75 -8.84 -11.57 -3.27
C ALA A 75 -8.57 -11.08 -4.70
N ARG A 76 -7.94 -11.92 -5.53
CA ARG A 76 -7.76 -11.64 -6.96
C ARG A 76 -9.04 -11.96 -7.74
N ARG A 77 -9.94 -11.01 -7.97
CA ARG A 77 -11.04 -11.21 -8.94
C ARG A 77 -10.43 -11.59 -10.29
N THR A 78 -10.52 -12.87 -10.65
CA THR A 78 -10.29 -13.33 -12.02
C THR A 78 -11.40 -12.74 -12.85
N ALA A 79 -11.03 -11.93 -13.84
CA ALA A 79 -11.99 -11.43 -14.82
C ALA A 79 -12.65 -12.64 -15.50
N ASP A 80 -13.97 -12.73 -15.36
CA ASP A 80 -14.90 -13.54 -16.15
C ASP A 80 -14.51 -15.02 -16.36
N ASP A 81 -14.67 -15.85 -15.33
CA ASP A 81 -14.97 -17.27 -15.55
C ASP A 81 -16.50 -17.42 -15.72
N PRO A 82 -17.01 -18.04 -16.80
CA PRO A 82 -18.44 -18.27 -17.02
C PRO A 82 -19.16 -19.04 -15.89
N LEU A 83 -18.43 -19.60 -14.92
CA LEU A 83 -19.00 -20.34 -13.78
C LEU A 83 -19.16 -19.51 -12.49
N GLY A 84 -18.79 -18.22 -12.47
CA GLY A 84 -18.94 -17.37 -11.27
C GLY A 84 -18.17 -17.90 -10.04
N GLY A 85 -17.12 -18.68 -10.29
CA GLY A 85 -16.40 -19.45 -9.27
C GLY A 85 -15.50 -18.60 -8.36
N THR A 86 -15.38 -19.06 -7.12
CA THR A 86 -14.61 -18.43 -6.04
C THR A 86 -13.11 -18.36 -6.37
N VAL A 87 -12.60 -17.13 -6.30
CA VAL A 87 -11.24 -16.67 -6.53
C VAL A 87 -10.20 -17.33 -5.62
N THR A 88 -9.04 -17.71 -6.18
CA THR A 88 -7.86 -18.13 -5.41
C THR A 88 -7.34 -16.98 -4.55
N VAL A 89 -7.52 -17.12 -3.24
CA VAL A 89 -6.99 -16.26 -2.18
C VAL A 89 -5.50 -16.56 -2.00
N ALA A 90 -4.62 -15.72 -2.54
CA ALA A 90 -3.21 -15.76 -2.16
C ALA A 90 -3.03 -14.91 -0.90
N ALA A 91 -2.58 -15.54 0.20
CA ALA A 91 -2.14 -14.81 1.38
C ALA A 91 -0.78 -14.18 1.06
N HIS A 92 -0.71 -12.85 1.19
CA HIS A 92 0.50 -12.09 0.99
C HIS A 92 0.96 -11.49 2.31
N ASP A 93 2.27 -11.33 2.47
CA ASP A 93 2.83 -10.55 3.57
C ASP A 93 2.49 -9.07 3.37
N VAL A 94 1.95 -8.43 4.41
CA VAL A 94 1.60 -7.00 4.40
C VAL A 94 2.83 -6.16 4.11
N ALA A 95 3.99 -6.50 4.68
CA ALA A 95 5.25 -5.82 4.43
C ALA A 95 5.68 -5.94 2.96
N ALA A 96 5.50 -7.12 2.36
CA ALA A 96 5.82 -7.33 0.95
C ALA A 96 4.91 -6.51 0.02
N LEU A 97 3.60 -6.44 0.31
CA LEU A 97 2.67 -5.64 -0.49
C LEU A 97 2.93 -4.13 -0.36
N LEU A 98 3.19 -3.65 0.85
CA LEU A 98 3.56 -2.26 1.10
C LEU A 98 4.85 -1.88 0.39
N ARG A 99 5.90 -2.71 0.55
CA ARG A 99 7.18 -2.52 -0.15
C ARG A 99 6.96 -2.46 -1.66
N ARG A 100 6.19 -3.40 -2.22
CA ARG A 100 5.86 -3.40 -3.65
C ARG A 100 5.15 -2.11 -4.08
N ALA A 101 4.15 -1.65 -3.32
CA ALA A 101 3.44 -0.42 -3.65
C ALA A 101 4.38 0.80 -3.63
N LEU A 102 5.20 0.92 -2.60
CA LEU A 102 6.10 2.07 -2.40
C LEU A 102 7.26 2.08 -3.40
N THR A 103 7.81 0.91 -3.75
CA THR A 103 8.82 0.79 -4.82
C THR A 103 8.24 1.19 -6.18
N VAL A 104 7.01 0.79 -6.49
CA VAL A 104 6.36 1.11 -7.78
C VAL A 104 5.93 2.58 -7.86
N TYR A 105 5.64 3.24 -6.74
CA TYR A 105 5.10 4.61 -6.75
C TYR A 105 6.05 5.65 -7.38
N GLU A 106 7.37 5.41 -7.33
CA GLU A 106 8.43 6.27 -7.91
C GLU A 106 8.18 7.77 -7.67
N GLY A 107 7.83 8.12 -6.43
CA GLY A 107 7.50 9.48 -6.02
C GLY A 107 7.67 9.69 -4.52
N PRO A 108 7.51 10.93 -4.03
CA PRO A 108 7.70 11.25 -2.62
C PRO A 108 6.70 10.48 -1.75
N PRO A 109 7.16 9.67 -0.78
CA PRO A 109 6.30 8.77 0.00
C PRO A 109 5.23 9.53 0.80
N GLU A 110 5.45 10.80 1.15
CA GLU A 110 4.52 11.68 1.86
C GLU A 110 3.23 11.98 1.06
N LYS A 111 3.18 11.63 -0.22
CA LYS A 111 1.96 11.71 -1.04
C LYS A 111 1.02 10.53 -0.83
N VAL A 112 1.51 9.43 -0.28
CA VAL A 112 0.75 8.18 -0.06
C VAL A 112 0.82 7.69 1.39
N LEU A 113 1.79 8.16 2.16
CA LEU A 113 1.94 7.97 3.59
C LEU A 113 1.82 9.32 4.32
N ARG A 114 1.48 9.27 5.60
CA ARG A 114 1.44 10.43 6.50
C ARG A 114 2.69 10.43 7.36
N ALA A 115 3.25 11.61 7.65
CA ALA A 115 4.30 11.74 8.64
C ALA A 115 3.68 12.03 10.01
N ASP A 116 4.16 11.35 11.05
CA ASP A 116 3.90 11.76 12.41
C ASP A 116 4.64 13.08 12.67
N PRO A 117 3.95 14.15 13.12
CA PRO A 117 4.55 15.48 13.24
C PRO A 117 5.60 15.58 14.35
N HIS A 118 5.61 14.65 15.31
CA HIS A 118 6.54 14.67 16.43
C HIS A 118 7.79 13.85 16.17
N THR A 119 7.63 12.69 15.51
CA THR A 119 8.74 11.75 15.27
C THR A 119 9.27 11.77 13.84
N GLY A 120 8.50 12.33 12.89
CA GLY A 120 8.81 12.28 11.46
C GLY A 120 8.60 10.90 10.82
N VAL A 121 8.18 9.89 11.61
CA VAL A 121 7.98 8.53 11.12
C VAL A 121 6.77 8.48 10.20
N LEU A 122 6.91 7.79 9.07
CA LEU A 122 5.83 7.64 8.11
C LEU A 122 4.84 6.57 8.57
N HIS A 123 3.58 6.72 8.23
CA HIS A 123 2.54 5.74 8.49
C HIS A 123 1.52 5.66 7.38
N LEU A 124 1.01 4.46 7.15
CA LEU A 124 -0.19 4.24 6.36
C LEU A 124 -1.40 4.50 7.25
N ASP A 125 -2.24 5.47 6.85
CA ASP A 125 -3.50 5.79 7.52
C ASP A 125 -4.55 4.72 7.18
N LEU A 126 -4.99 3.96 8.19
CA LEU A 126 -5.98 2.89 8.04
C LEU A 126 -7.41 3.43 8.10
N THR A 127 -7.60 4.70 8.50
CA THR A 127 -8.93 5.28 8.69
C THR A 127 -9.61 5.68 7.38
N ARG A 128 -8.82 5.86 6.31
CA ARG A 128 -9.26 6.32 4.98
C ARG A 128 -9.53 5.19 3.98
N ALA A 129 -9.44 3.96 4.44
CA ALA A 129 -9.70 2.76 3.64
C ALA A 129 -11.17 2.63 3.25
#